data_AF-A0A015V611-F1
#
_entry.id   AF-A0A015V611-F1
#
_cell.length_a   1.000
_cell.length_b   1.000
_cell.length_c   1.000
_cell.angle_alpha   90.00
_cell.angle_beta   90.00
_cell.angle_gamma   90.00
#
_symmetry.space_group_name_H-M   'P 1'
#
loop_
_entity.id
_entity.type
_entity.pdbx_description
1 polymer ?
#
loop_
_entity_poly.entity_id
_entity_poly.type
_entity_poly.pdbx_seq_one_letter_code
_entity_poly.pdbx_strand_id
1 'polypeptide(L)'
;MDASKQRGSIVLTKQNIDGQDYIRIEYTDNQTIALLLSQDKGIKTIGNGSAYIQASTFQLPEFYTRYSPHAYIDYSRVYVRHPKPQREYVLPKGYLELLE
;
A
#
# COMPACT_ATOMS: atom_id res chain seq x y z
N MET A 1 -20.40 22.89 -11.14
CA MET A 1 -19.04 22.92 -10.54
C MET A 1 -19.13 22.08 -9.28
N ASP A 2 -19.16 20.78 -9.47
CA ASP A 2 -19.21 19.81 -8.38
C ASP A 2 -17.88 19.92 -7.66
N ALA A 3 -17.93 20.41 -6.42
CA ALA A 3 -16.77 20.45 -5.54
C ALA A 3 -16.23 19.02 -5.48
N SER A 4 -15.17 18.76 -6.24
CA SER A 4 -14.32 17.60 -6.15
C SER A 4 -13.86 17.56 -4.70
N LYS A 5 -14.65 16.92 -3.82
CA LYS A 5 -14.30 16.60 -2.45
C LYS A 5 -12.88 16.08 -2.58
N GLN A 6 -11.91 16.82 -2.08
CA GLN A 6 -10.52 16.41 -2.13
C GLN A 6 -10.49 15.04 -1.46
N ARG A 7 -10.47 13.97 -2.27
CA ARG A 7 -10.35 12.61 -1.77
C ARG A 7 -9.01 12.63 -1.06
N GLY A 8 -9.02 12.41 0.25
CA GLY A 8 -7.79 12.38 1.01
C GLY A 8 -6.81 11.42 0.35
N SER A 9 -5.52 11.71 0.49
CA SER A 9 -4.48 10.78 0.06
C SER A 9 -3.89 10.12 1.29
N ILE A 10 -3.71 8.81 1.20
CA ILE A 10 -2.97 8.02 2.17
C ILE A 10 -1.72 7.51 1.48
N VAL A 11 -0.55 7.83 2.03
CA VAL A 11 0.72 7.29 1.57
C VAL A 11 1.22 6.30 2.59
N LEU A 12 1.45 5.06 2.15
CA LEU A 12 2.06 4.03 2.96
C LEU A 12 3.55 3.99 2.67
N THR A 13 4.38 4.07 3.71
CA THR A 13 5.85 3.98 3.61
C THR A 13 6.37 2.96 4.60
N LYS A 14 7.24 2.05 4.16
CA LYS A 14 7.93 1.12 5.07
C LYS A 14 9.08 1.85 5.76
N GLN A 15 9.12 1.79 7.09
CA GLN A 15 10.17 2.40 7.90
C GLN A 15 10.71 1.36 8.90
N ASN A 16 12.02 1.16 8.91
CA ASN A 16 12.67 0.34 9.93
C ASN A 16 13.06 1.25 11.10
N ILE A 17 12.56 0.93 12.30
CA ILE A 17 12.83 1.66 13.52
C ILE A 17 13.35 0.64 14.54
N ASP A 18 14.60 0.80 14.97
CA ASP A 18 15.22 -0.07 15.98
C ASP A 18 15.24 -1.56 15.57
N GLY A 19 15.46 -1.84 14.28
CA GLY A 19 15.45 -3.20 13.73
C GLY A 19 14.05 -3.77 13.46
N GLN A 20 12.99 -3.11 13.91
CA GLN A 20 11.61 -3.51 13.69
C GLN A 20 11.01 -2.75 12.50
N ASP A 21 10.34 -3.50 11.61
CA ASP A 21 9.65 -2.91 10.47
C ASP A 21 8.27 -2.37 10.86
N TYR A 22 8.02 -1.12 10.48
CA TYR A 22 6.76 -0.42 10.63
C TYR A 22 6.27 0.10 9.28
N ILE A 23 4.97 0.21 9.13
CA ILE A 23 4.32 0.93 8.04
C ILE A 23 3.89 2.28 8.60
N ARG A 24 4.52 3.34 8.09
CA ARG A 24 4.12 4.71 8.31
C ARG A 24 2.99 5.04 7.34
N ILE A 25 1.89 5.54 7.89
CA ILE A 25 0.67 5.92 7.18
C ILE A 25 0.60 7.44 7.26
N GLU A 26 0.84 8.11 6.15
CA GLU A 26 0.71 9.57 6.05
C GLU A 26 -0.64 9.91 5.43
N TYR A 27 -1.38 10.82 6.06
CA TYR A 27 -2.67 11.27 5.56
C TYR A 27 -2.73 12.80 5.68
N THR A 28 -3.04 13.48 4.57
CA THR A 28 -3.08 14.95 4.52
C THR A 28 -4.52 15.44 4.64
N ASP A 29 -4.78 16.30 5.64
CA ASP A 29 -6.01 17.06 5.83
C ASP A 29 -7.31 16.24 5.74
N ASN A 30 -7.30 15.02 6.27
CA ASN A 30 -8.47 14.15 6.29
C ASN A 30 -8.80 13.68 7.72
N GLN A 31 -9.62 14.47 8.40
CA GLN A 31 -10.07 14.19 9.76
C GLN A 31 -10.83 12.86 9.86
N THR A 32 -11.55 12.44 8.81
CA THR A 32 -12.26 11.15 8.78
C THR A 32 -11.28 9.99 8.82
N ILE A 33 -10.19 10.05 8.05
CA ILE A 33 -9.14 9.03 8.06
C ILE A 33 -8.43 8.99 9.42
N ALA A 34 -8.13 10.15 10.01
CA ALA A 34 -7.52 10.23 11.34
C ALA A 34 -8.37 9.52 12.40
N LEU A 35 -9.70 9.72 12.36
CA LEU A 35 -10.64 9.08 13.26
C LEU A 35 -10.73 7.56 13.04
N LEU A 36 -10.78 7.11 11.79
CA LEU A 36 -10.80 5.67 11.46
C LEU A 36 -9.52 4.96 11.90
N LEU A 37 -8.35 5.56 11.64
CA LEU A 37 -7.06 5.03 12.04
C LEU A 37 -6.92 4.96 13.57
N SER A 38 -7.48 5.94 14.30
CA SER A 38 -7.49 5.94 15.76
C SER A 38 -8.34 4.81 16.37
N GLN A 39 -9.31 4.28 15.64
CA GLN A 39 -10.17 3.17 16.08
C GLN A 39 -9.55 1.80 15.78
N ASP A 40 -8.54 1.75 14.91
CA ASP A 40 -7.94 0.50 14.46
C ASP A 40 -6.94 -0.05 15.49
N LYS A 41 -7.04 -1.34 15.80
CA LYS A 41 -6.20 -1.96 16.83
C LYS A 41 -4.78 -2.15 16.29
N GLY A 42 -3.80 -1.55 16.97
CA GLY A 42 -2.39 -1.65 16.60
C GLY A 42 -1.88 -0.50 15.73
N ILE A 43 -2.76 0.44 15.34
CA ILE A 43 -2.35 1.71 14.74
C ILE A 43 -2.08 2.72 15.85
N LYS A 44 -0.88 3.30 15.84
CA LYS A 44 -0.47 4.42 16.70
C LYS A 44 -0.50 5.71 15.88
N THR A 45 -1.51 6.54 16.11
CA THR A 45 -1.58 7.88 15.51
C THR A 45 -0.57 8.82 16.17
N ILE A 46 0.27 9.48 15.38
CA ILE A 46 1.24 10.47 15.84
C ILE A 46 0.88 11.82 15.20
N GLY A 47 0.20 12.67 15.98
CA GLY A 47 -0.28 13.97 15.53
C GLY A 47 -1.40 13.89 14.49
N ASN A 48 -1.64 15.00 13.79
CA ASN A 48 -2.78 15.18 12.88
C ASN A 48 -2.52 14.80 11.42
N GLY A 49 -1.46 14.02 11.13
CA GLY A 49 -1.15 13.68 9.73
C GLY A 49 -0.31 12.43 9.55
N SER A 50 -0.09 11.66 10.61
CA SER A 50 0.71 10.44 10.53
C SER A 50 0.22 9.40 11.52
N ALA A 51 0.36 8.13 11.14
CA ALA A 51 0.15 7.00 12.02
C ALA A 51 1.15 5.90 11.68
N TYR A 52 1.34 4.96 12.61
CA TYR A 52 2.28 3.85 12.48
C TYR A 52 1.61 2.55 12.87
N ILE A 53 1.89 1.50 12.12
CA ILE A 53 1.49 0.13 12.44
C ILE A 53 2.67 -0.80 12.23
N GLN A 54 2.80 -1.84 13.04
CA GLN A 54 3.84 -2.86 12.83
C GLN A 54 3.63 -3.57 11.50
N ALA A 55 4.68 -3.70 10.70
CA ALA A 55 4.60 -4.36 9.39
C ALA A 55 4.19 -5.84 9.51
N SER A 56 4.55 -6.51 10.62
CA SER A 56 4.16 -7.89 10.90
C SER A 56 2.64 -8.09 11.06
N THR A 57 1.93 -7.07 11.53
CA THR A 57 0.47 -7.11 11.74
C THR A 57 -0.28 -6.45 10.58
N PHE A 58 0.43 -5.70 9.73
CA PHE A 58 -0.18 -4.95 8.64
C PHE A 58 -0.63 -5.86 7.50
N GLN A 59 -1.94 -5.88 7.24
CA GLN A 59 -2.55 -6.58 6.11
C GLN A 59 -2.98 -5.57 5.04
N LEU A 60 -2.19 -5.47 3.95
CA LEU A 60 -2.48 -4.57 2.84
C LEU A 60 -3.90 -4.77 2.24
N PRO A 61 -4.41 -6.00 2.02
CA PRO A 61 -5.73 -6.20 1.42
C PRO A 61 -6.88 -5.69 2.31
N GLU A 62 -6.80 -5.95 3.62
CA GLU A 62 -7.80 -5.48 4.59
C GLU A 62 -7.77 -3.96 4.71
N PHE A 63 -6.57 -3.39 4.78
CA PHE A 63 -6.38 -1.94 4.79
C PHE A 63 -6.96 -1.29 3.52
N TYR A 64 -6.65 -1.85 2.34
CA TYR A 64 -7.16 -1.31 1.10
C TYR A 64 -8.69 -1.35 1.03
N THR A 65 -9.30 -2.48 1.42
CA THR A 65 -10.76 -2.64 1.43
C THR A 65 -11.45 -1.62 2.35
N ARG A 66 -10.87 -1.35 3.53
CA ARG A 66 -11.44 -0.43 4.52
C ARG A 66 -11.25 1.05 4.16
N TYR A 67 -10.10 1.44 3.61
CA TYR A 67 -9.74 2.85 3.43
C TYR A 67 -9.88 3.36 1.97
N SER A 68 -9.90 2.48 0.97
CA SER A 68 -10.12 2.83 -0.46
C SER A 68 -11.39 3.66 -0.74
N PRO A 69 -12.55 3.44 -0.08
CA PRO A 69 -13.72 4.29 -0.32
C PRO A 69 -13.55 5.74 0.19
N HIS A 70 -12.65 5.96 1.14
CA HIS A 70 -12.46 7.25 1.81
C HIS A 70 -11.30 8.07 1.24
N ALA A 71 -10.27 7.40 0.72
CA ALA A 71 -9.03 8.02 0.28
C ALA A 71 -8.35 7.20 -0.83
N TYR A 72 -7.58 7.89 -1.67
CA TYR A 72 -6.63 7.21 -2.56
C TYR A 72 -5.46 6.69 -1.73
N ILE A 73 -5.07 5.42 -1.92
CA ILE A 73 -4.00 4.78 -1.17
C ILE A 73 -2.81 4.55 -2.10
N ASP A 74 -1.74 5.32 -1.90
CA ASP A 74 -0.44 5.06 -2.51
C ASP A 74 0.35 4.08 -1.64
N TYR A 75 0.48 2.85 -2.13
CA TYR A 75 1.27 1.78 -1.49
C TYR A 75 2.56 1.46 -2.28
N SER A 76 2.89 2.29 -3.27
CA SER A 76 4.06 2.16 -4.14
C SER A 76 5.38 2.11 -3.37
N ARG A 77 5.44 2.73 -2.17
CA ARG A 77 6.62 2.77 -1.30
C ARG A 77 6.70 1.62 -0.28
N VAL A 78 5.62 0.86 -0.10
CA VAL A 78 5.62 -0.38 0.70
C VAL A 78 5.86 -1.60 -0.18
N TYR A 79 5.39 -1.54 -1.44
CA TYR A 79 5.57 -2.62 -2.38
C TYR A 79 7.01 -2.65 -2.89
N VAL A 80 7.84 -3.47 -2.26
CA VAL A 80 9.14 -3.85 -2.81
C VAL A 80 8.86 -4.54 -4.13
N ARG A 81 9.44 -4.04 -5.23
CA ARG A 81 9.37 -4.66 -6.55
C ARG A 81 9.54 -6.17 -6.37
N HIS A 82 8.49 -6.95 -6.63
CA HIS A 82 8.70 -8.36 -6.93
C HIS A 82 9.75 -8.39 -8.04
N PRO A 83 10.88 -9.11 -7.88
CA PRO A 83 11.75 -9.33 -9.00
C PRO A 83 10.87 -9.90 -10.11
N LYS A 84 10.87 -9.25 -11.29
CA LYS A 84 10.07 -9.71 -12.42
C LYS A 84 10.30 -11.21 -12.56
N PRO A 85 9.24 -12.04 -12.63
CA PRO A 85 9.45 -13.45 -12.94
C PRO A 85 10.22 -13.49 -14.25
N GLN A 86 11.43 -14.04 -14.23
CA GLN A 86 12.21 -14.29 -15.43
C GLN A 86 11.41 -15.34 -16.20
N ARG A 87 10.58 -14.89 -17.15
CA ARG A 87 9.94 -15.78 -18.11
C ARG A 87 11.03 -16.22 -19.07
N GLU A 88 11.69 -17.32 -18.74
CA GLU A 88 12.51 -18.02 -19.70
C GLU A 88 11.57 -18.54 -20.80
N TYR A 89 11.66 -17.96 -21.98
CA TYR A 89 10.88 -18.40 -23.12
C TYR A 89 11.56 -19.63 -23.70
N VAL A 90 11.09 -20.81 -23.27
CA VAL A 90 11.56 -22.08 -23.81
C VAL A 90 10.76 -22.37 -25.08
N LEU A 91 11.40 -22.27 -26.23
CA LEU A 91 10.78 -22.62 -27.51
C LEU A 91 10.46 -24.13 -27.50
N PRO A 92 9.20 -24.55 -27.70
CA PRO A 92 8.86 -25.97 -27.73
C PRO A 92 9.63 -26.66 -28.86
N LYS A 93 10.22 -27.84 -28.58
CA LYS A 93 10.81 -28.68 -29.63
C LYS A 93 9.74 -28.96 -30.69
N GLY A 94 10.05 -28.65 -31.95
CA GLY A 94 9.15 -28.84 -33.10
C GLY A 94 8.55 -27.57 -33.70
N TYR A 95 8.70 -26.39 -33.07
CA TYR A 95 8.21 -25.14 -33.65
C TYR A 95 8.99 -24.69 -34.91
N LEU A 96 10.27 -25.09 -35.02
CA LEU A 96 11.09 -24.81 -36.20
C LEU A 96 10.68 -25.65 -37.42
N GLU A 97 10.05 -26.81 -37.19
CA GLU A 97 9.64 -27.75 -38.24
C GLU A 97 8.32 -27.32 -38.90
N LEU A 98 7.61 -26.33 -38.33
CA LEU A 98 6.37 -25.76 -38.89
C LEU A 98 6.62 -24.51 -39.77
N LEU A 99 7.87 -24.08 -39.89
CA LEU A 99 8.28 -22.93 -40.70
C LEU A 99 8.86 -23.34 -42.07
N GLU A 100 8.89 -24.64 -42.36
CA GLU A 100 9.30 -25.24 -43.65
C GLU A 100 8.05 -25.69 -44.43
#